data_AF-A0A087T6L7-F1
#
_entry.id   AF-A0A087T6L7-F1
#
_cell.length_a   1.000
_cell.length_b   1.000
_cell.length_c   1.000
_cell.angle_alpha   90.00
_cell.angle_beta   90.00
_cell.angle_gamma   90.00
#
_symmetry.space_group_name_H-M   'P 1'
#
loop_
_entity.id
_entity.type
_entity.pdbx_description
1 polymer ?
#
loop_
_entity_poly.entity_id
_entity_poly.type
_entity_poly.pdbx_seq_one_letter_code
_entity_poly.pdbx_strand_id
1 'polypeptide(L)'
;MALHCQLFFSTILYFIVFLSSIVELSSILYAKGSLSSCFLYVRTVDSTPSNFVCNVNIYAFAAAAIYAVIMAVYHGYGTVVASRENHIGRTMWVMPWLLLNSFTSILMFIFACVYSVGLYITCSGSSSIFHKTEGCSLKSNTYRLMSVAQIGAWLSVLFWCGLVILEGVRLMRNRRALSREVYVEPNASDLARIGEVTPTA
;
A
#
# COMPACT_ATOMS: atom_id res chain seq x y z
N MET A 1 -25.24 -6.09 2.23
CA MET A 1 -24.97 -4.83 1.49
C MET A 1 -23.68 -4.13 1.93
N ALA A 2 -23.52 -3.72 3.19
CA ALA A 2 -22.34 -2.95 3.64
C ALA A 2 -20.97 -3.63 3.48
N LEU A 3 -20.91 -4.98 3.51
CA LEU A 3 -19.69 -5.75 3.27
C LEU A 3 -19.25 -5.70 1.79
N HIS A 4 -20.20 -5.74 0.85
CA HIS A 4 -19.90 -5.70 -0.59
C HIS A 4 -19.36 -4.33 -0.99
N CYS A 5 -19.96 -3.25 -0.49
CA CYS A 5 -19.46 -1.89 -0.72
C CYS A 5 -18.01 -1.75 -0.24
N GLN A 6 -17.70 -2.28 0.94
CA GLN A 6 -16.35 -2.21 1.51
C GLN A 6 -15.31 -2.97 0.68
N LEU A 7 -15.62 -4.20 0.25
CA LEU A 7 -14.74 -4.98 -0.62
C LEU A 7 -14.51 -4.25 -1.95
N PHE A 8 -15.56 -3.68 -2.54
CA PHE A 8 -15.49 -2.92 -3.78
C PHE A 8 -14.62 -1.65 -3.65
N PHE A 9 -14.81 -0.87 -2.59
CA PHE A 9 -13.96 0.29 -2.31
C PHE A 9 -12.50 -0.10 -2.08
N SER A 10 -12.25 -1.23 -1.42
CA SER A 10 -10.89 -1.74 -1.23
C SER A 10 -10.25 -2.08 -2.59
N THR A 11 -10.97 -2.76 -3.48
CA THR A 11 -10.50 -3.06 -4.84
C THR A 11 -10.16 -1.79 -5.61
N ILE A 12 -11.01 -0.77 -5.56
CA ILE A 12 -10.75 0.52 -6.23
C ILE A 12 -9.50 1.18 -5.64
N LEU A 13 -9.35 1.21 -4.32
CA LEU A 13 -8.19 1.83 -3.68
C LEU A 13 -6.89 1.11 -4.04
N TYR A 14 -6.86 -0.23 -4.02
CA TYR A 14 -5.69 -0.98 -4.48
C TYR A 14 -5.36 -0.71 -5.94
N PHE A 15 -6.38 -0.60 -6.81
CA PHE A 15 -6.15 -0.24 -8.21
C PHE A 15 -5.55 1.17 -8.36
N ILE A 16 -6.02 2.14 -7.56
CA ILE A 16 -5.47 3.49 -7.54
C ILE A 16 -4.01 3.49 -7.06
N VAL A 17 -3.70 2.74 -5.99
CA VAL A 17 -2.32 2.57 -5.49
C VAL A 17 -1.41 1.95 -6.55
N PHE A 18 -1.91 0.98 -7.31
CA PHE A 18 -1.18 0.41 -8.43
C PHE A 18 -0.84 1.49 -9.47
N LEU A 19 -1.83 2.27 -9.90
CA LEU A 19 -1.61 3.35 -10.87
C LEU A 19 -0.63 4.42 -10.36
N SER A 20 -0.75 4.84 -9.09
CA SER A 20 0.17 5.82 -8.50
C SER A 20 1.61 5.27 -8.46
N SER A 21 1.77 4.01 -8.08
CA SER A 21 3.08 3.35 -8.03
C SER A 21 3.74 3.26 -9.42
N ILE A 22 2.96 3.06 -10.49
CA ILE A 22 3.48 3.08 -11.88
C ILE A 22 3.95 4.48 -12.30
N VAL A 23 3.20 5.53 -11.94
CA VAL A 23 3.59 6.92 -12.22
C VAL A 23 4.89 7.28 -11.48
N GLU A 24 5.01 6.87 -10.23
CA GLU A 24 6.23 7.07 -9.43
C GLU A 24 7.42 6.30 -10.02
N LEU A 25 7.25 5.02 -10.32
CA LEU A 25 8.28 4.17 -10.91
C LEU A 25 8.80 4.73 -12.23
N SER A 26 7.89 5.11 -13.14
CA SER A 26 8.25 5.67 -14.45
C SER A 26 9.02 6.99 -14.32
N SER A 27 8.62 7.84 -13.37
CA SER A 27 9.31 9.10 -13.10
C SER A 27 10.73 8.89 -12.58
N ILE A 28 10.93 7.94 -11.66
CA ILE A 28 12.24 7.60 -11.10
C ILE A 28 13.14 6.94 -12.15
N LEU A 29 12.60 6.02 -12.95
CA LEU A 29 13.34 5.36 -14.03
C LEU A 29 13.78 6.34 -15.12
N TYR A 30 12.90 7.26 -15.51
CA TYR A 30 13.24 8.31 -16.45
C TYR A 30 14.38 9.19 -15.92
N ALA A 31 14.28 9.62 -14.66
CA ALA A 31 15.34 10.40 -14.01
C ALA A 31 16.69 9.65 -13.98
N LYS A 32 16.67 8.35 -13.66
CA LYS A 32 17.86 7.49 -13.66
C LYS A 32 18.48 7.38 -15.06
N GLY A 33 17.66 7.21 -16.10
CA GLY A 33 18.10 7.08 -17.49
C GLY A 33 18.67 8.38 -18.07
N SER A 34 18.09 9.54 -17.72
CA SER A 34 18.50 10.83 -18.28
C SER A 34 19.81 11.38 -17.70
N LEU A 35 20.17 11.02 -16.47
CA LEU A 35 21.25 11.68 -15.71
C LEU A 35 22.41 10.76 -15.35
N SER A 36 22.38 9.49 -15.79
CA SER A 36 23.40 8.44 -15.54
C SER A 36 23.73 8.16 -14.06
N SER A 37 23.06 8.85 -13.13
CA SER A 37 23.31 8.82 -11.70
C SER A 37 22.00 9.03 -10.93
N CYS A 38 21.91 8.48 -9.72
CA CYS A 38 20.69 8.63 -8.93
C CYS A 38 20.61 10.02 -8.31
N PHE A 39 19.61 10.80 -8.73
CA PHE A 39 19.45 12.19 -8.29
C PHE A 39 19.00 12.36 -6.84
N LEU A 40 18.56 11.27 -6.16
CA LEU A 40 18.06 11.34 -4.79
C LEU A 40 19.17 11.60 -3.74
N TYR A 41 20.43 11.35 -4.10
CA TYR A 41 21.59 11.67 -3.27
C TYR A 41 22.69 12.20 -4.16
N VAL A 42 23.00 13.47 -3.98
CA VAL A 42 23.94 14.21 -4.80
C VAL A 42 25.33 13.55 -4.83
N ARG A 43 25.95 13.64 -6.00
CA ARG A 43 27.38 13.41 -6.26
C ARG A 43 28.22 14.28 -5.33
N THR A 44 28.83 13.72 -4.29
CA THR A 44 30.06 14.31 -3.74
C THR A 44 31.13 14.22 -4.83
N VAL A 45 31.88 15.30 -5.04
CA VAL A 45 32.92 15.41 -6.08
C VAL A 45 33.92 14.24 -6.07
N ASP A 46 34.08 13.56 -4.92
CA ASP A 46 35.05 12.47 -4.72
C ASP A 46 34.46 11.11 -4.31
N SER A 47 33.14 10.91 -4.37
CA SER A 47 32.56 9.58 -4.05
C SER A 47 31.48 9.15 -5.04
N THR A 48 31.57 7.90 -5.49
CA THR A 48 30.56 7.27 -6.36
C THR A 48 29.23 7.24 -5.62
N PRO A 49 28.16 7.88 -6.14
CA PRO A 49 26.86 7.88 -5.47
C PRO A 49 26.40 6.43 -5.27
N SER A 50 25.97 6.09 -4.05
CA SER A 50 25.52 4.73 -3.77
C SER A 50 24.25 4.45 -4.59
N ASN A 51 24.34 3.50 -5.52
CA ASN A 51 23.19 3.04 -6.32
C ASN A 51 22.11 2.39 -5.44
N PHE A 52 22.44 2.06 -4.20
CA PHE A 52 21.58 1.36 -3.25
C PHE A 52 20.27 2.13 -3.00
N VAL A 53 20.33 3.41 -2.61
CA VAL A 53 19.10 4.14 -2.22
C VAL A 53 18.15 4.33 -3.41
N CYS A 54 18.70 4.52 -4.60
CA CYS A 54 17.93 4.56 -5.86
C CYS A 54 17.18 3.26 -6.10
N ASN A 55 17.94 2.17 -6.08
CA ASN A 55 17.44 0.86 -6.41
C ASN A 55 16.42 0.41 -5.36
N VAL A 56 16.67 0.69 -4.07
CA VAL A 56 15.73 0.40 -2.99
C VAL A 56 14.40 1.12 -3.20
N ASN A 57 14.39 2.41 -3.56
CA ASN A 57 13.13 3.10 -3.88
C ASN A 57 12.43 2.46 -5.09
N ILE A 58 13.15 2.20 -6.18
CA ILE A 58 12.57 1.55 -7.37
C ILE A 58 11.94 0.19 -6.99
N TYR A 59 12.67 -0.63 -6.24
CA TYR A 59 12.18 -1.94 -5.81
C TYR A 59 11.01 -1.85 -4.82
N ALA A 60 11.01 -0.87 -3.92
CA ALA A 60 9.92 -0.64 -2.99
C ALA A 60 8.62 -0.28 -3.72
N PHE A 61 8.66 0.68 -4.65
CA PHE A 61 7.49 1.06 -5.44
C PHE A 61 7.04 -0.05 -6.40
N ALA A 62 7.98 -0.82 -6.97
CA ALA A 62 7.65 -2.00 -7.78
C ALA A 62 6.97 -3.09 -6.93
N ALA A 63 7.47 -3.36 -5.72
CA ALA A 63 6.86 -4.32 -4.80
C ALA A 63 5.46 -3.86 -4.36
N ALA A 64 5.30 -2.56 -4.05
CA ALA A 64 4.00 -1.97 -3.73
C ALA A 64 3.00 -2.09 -4.89
N ALA A 65 3.44 -1.86 -6.13
CA ALA A 65 2.62 -2.02 -7.32
C ALA A 65 2.15 -3.47 -7.51
N ILE A 66 3.08 -4.44 -7.42
CA ILE A 66 2.76 -5.87 -7.55
C ILE A 66 1.79 -6.29 -6.44
N TYR A 67 2.07 -5.89 -5.21
CA TYR A 67 1.22 -6.19 -4.06
C TYR A 67 -0.19 -5.60 -4.24
N ALA A 68 -0.29 -4.35 -4.68
CA ALA A 68 -1.57 -3.70 -4.95
C ALA A 68 -2.37 -4.42 -6.04
N VAL A 69 -1.74 -4.93 -7.10
CA VAL A 69 -2.42 -5.73 -8.13
C VAL A 69 -2.95 -7.05 -7.56
N ILE A 70 -2.10 -7.79 -6.84
CA ILE A 70 -2.49 -9.06 -6.22
C ILE A 70 -3.70 -8.84 -5.30
N MET A 71 -3.67 -7.78 -4.50
CA MET A 71 -4.76 -7.45 -3.58
C MET A 71 -6.00 -6.94 -4.30
N ALA A 72 -5.87 -6.16 -5.38
CA ALA A 72 -7.01 -5.76 -6.21
C ALA A 72 -7.72 -6.99 -6.79
N VAL A 73 -6.96 -7.99 -7.27
CA VAL A 73 -7.53 -9.26 -7.76
C VAL A 73 -8.17 -10.05 -6.62
N TYR A 74 -7.52 -10.16 -5.46
CA TYR A 74 -8.05 -10.89 -4.31
C TYR A 74 -9.37 -10.29 -3.79
N HIS A 75 -9.41 -8.97 -3.58
CA HIS A 75 -10.62 -8.26 -3.15
C HIS A 75 -11.69 -8.21 -4.25
N GLY A 76 -11.28 -8.10 -5.52
CA GLY A 76 -12.16 -8.17 -6.68
C GLY A 76 -12.85 -9.54 -6.81
N TYR A 77 -12.09 -10.62 -6.70
CA TYR A 77 -12.64 -11.97 -6.61
C TYR A 77 -13.63 -12.08 -5.42
N GLY A 78 -13.24 -11.58 -4.25
CA GLY A 78 -14.11 -11.49 -3.09
C GLY A 78 -15.43 -10.74 -3.36
N THR A 79 -15.40 -9.63 -4.09
CA THR A 79 -16.63 -8.90 -4.46
C THR A 79 -17.55 -9.71 -5.36
N VAL A 80 -17.00 -10.37 -6.38
CA VAL A 80 -17.76 -11.15 -7.35
C VAL A 80 -18.36 -12.40 -6.72
N VAL A 81 -17.62 -13.04 -5.81
CA VAL A 81 -18.11 -14.25 -5.14
C VAL A 81 -19.10 -13.89 -4.04
N ALA A 82 -18.84 -12.84 -3.26
CA ALA A 82 -19.78 -12.39 -2.23
C ALA A 82 -21.12 -11.92 -2.82
N SER A 83 -21.17 -11.46 -4.07
CA SER A 83 -22.45 -11.11 -4.71
C SER A 83 -23.29 -12.33 -5.11
N ARG A 84 -22.66 -13.51 -5.21
CA ARG A 84 -23.33 -14.79 -5.53
C ARG A 84 -23.64 -15.61 -4.28
N GLU A 85 -22.77 -15.58 -3.28
CA GLU A 85 -22.85 -16.42 -2.09
C GLU A 85 -22.63 -15.61 -0.80
N ASN A 86 -23.53 -15.76 0.18
CA ASN A 86 -23.54 -14.95 1.41
C ASN A 86 -22.43 -15.30 2.41
N HIS A 87 -21.76 -16.44 2.26
CA HIS A 87 -20.85 -16.97 3.29
C HIS A 87 -19.37 -16.64 3.06
N ILE A 88 -18.94 -16.45 1.81
CA ILE A 88 -17.50 -16.34 1.47
C ILE A 88 -16.89 -15.00 1.90
N GLY A 89 -17.70 -13.93 1.96
CA GLY A 89 -17.23 -12.64 2.45
C GLY A 89 -16.78 -12.65 3.93
N ARG A 90 -17.24 -13.64 4.72
CA ARG A 90 -16.88 -13.84 6.13
C ARG A 90 -15.61 -14.67 6.34
N THR A 91 -15.24 -15.54 5.40
CA THR A 91 -14.08 -16.45 5.52
C THR A 91 -12.76 -15.86 5.01
N MET A 92 -12.77 -14.60 4.54
CA MET A 92 -11.54 -13.94 4.10
C MET A 92 -10.60 -13.64 5.28
N TRP A 93 -9.29 -13.73 5.02
CA TRP A 93 -8.24 -13.65 6.03
C TRP A 93 -7.94 -12.19 6.42
N VAL A 94 -8.83 -11.53 7.16
CA VAL A 94 -8.70 -10.08 7.44
C VAL A 94 -7.45 -9.71 8.25
N MET A 95 -7.04 -10.54 9.22
CA MET A 95 -5.98 -10.16 10.15
C MET A 95 -4.57 -10.12 9.51
N PRO A 96 -4.15 -11.12 8.70
CA PRO A 96 -2.85 -11.05 8.01
C PRO A 96 -2.75 -9.89 7.02
N TRP A 97 -3.83 -9.59 6.30
CA TRP A 97 -3.85 -8.46 5.35
C TRP A 97 -3.74 -7.11 6.07
N LEU A 98 -4.39 -6.94 7.23
CA LEU A 98 -4.28 -5.71 8.01
C LEU A 98 -2.84 -5.45 8.45
N LEU A 99 -2.15 -6.48 8.92
CA LEU A 99 -0.75 -6.39 9.31
C LEU A 99 0.13 -6.05 8.10
N LEU A 100 -0.08 -6.72 6.97
CA LEU A 100 0.71 -6.50 5.76
C LEU A 100 0.48 -5.10 5.17
N ASN A 101 -0.76 -4.62 5.14
CA ASN A 101 -1.09 -3.26 4.70
C ASN A 101 -0.51 -2.20 5.63
N SER A 102 -0.53 -2.45 6.94
CA SER A 102 0.08 -1.55 7.92
C SER A 102 1.60 -1.49 7.72
N PHE A 103 2.25 -2.63 7.49
CA PHE A 103 3.68 -2.70 7.19
C PHE A 103 4.03 -1.93 5.90
N THR A 104 3.29 -2.18 4.81
CA THR A 104 3.48 -1.47 3.55
C THR A 104 3.26 0.03 3.71
N SER A 105 2.23 0.45 4.45
CA SER A 105 1.97 1.87 4.74
C SER A 105 3.16 2.55 5.43
N ILE A 106 3.74 1.91 6.45
CA ILE A 106 4.91 2.44 7.17
C ILE A 106 6.12 2.55 6.24
N LEU A 107 6.40 1.52 5.43
CA LEU A 107 7.51 1.55 4.47
C LEU A 107 7.34 2.67 3.45
N MET A 108 6.15 2.80 2.87
CA MET A 108 5.85 3.82 1.87
C MET A 108 5.96 5.24 2.45
N PHE A 109 5.56 5.43 3.72
CA PHE A 109 5.77 6.69 4.43
C PHE A 109 7.25 7.03 4.58
N ILE A 110 8.08 6.07 5.00
CA ILE A 110 9.53 6.26 5.10
C ILE A 110 10.12 6.67 3.74
N PHE A 111 9.74 5.98 2.66
CA PHE A 111 10.23 6.30 1.32
C PHE A 111 9.76 7.67 0.83
N ALA A 112 8.51 8.07 1.10
CA ALA A 112 8.01 9.41 0.77
C ALA A 112 8.77 10.52 1.53
N CYS A 113 9.12 10.28 2.80
CA CYS A 113 9.97 11.18 3.58
C CYS A 113 11.38 11.28 2.98
N VAL A 114 12.02 10.16 2.69
CA VAL A 114 13.35 10.10 2.06
C VAL A 114 13.36 10.86 0.73
N TYR A 115 12.32 10.66 -0.09
CA TYR A 115 12.16 11.35 -1.36
C TYR A 115 12.02 12.87 -1.18
N SER A 116 11.18 13.30 -0.23
CA SER A 116 10.94 14.72 0.03
C SER A 116 12.18 15.44 0.55
N VAL A 117 12.90 14.83 1.49
CA VAL A 117 14.14 15.38 2.04
C VAL A 117 15.23 15.41 0.97
N GLY A 118 15.38 14.34 0.19
CA GLY A 118 16.34 14.27 -0.91
C GLY A 118 16.12 15.38 -1.95
N LEU A 119 14.86 15.61 -2.35
CA LEU A 119 14.50 16.68 -3.28
C LEU A 119 14.74 18.08 -2.68
N TYR A 120 14.39 18.29 -1.41
CA TYR A 120 14.64 19.55 -0.72
C TYR A 120 16.14 19.89 -0.62
N ILE A 121 16.98 18.94 -0.22
CA ILE A 121 18.43 19.14 -0.12
C ILE A 121 19.01 19.46 -1.50
N THR A 122 18.57 18.75 -2.53
CA THR A 122 19.00 18.96 -3.92
C THR A 122 18.67 20.37 -4.42
N CYS A 123 17.55 20.95 -3.98
CA CYS A 123 17.11 22.27 -4.45
C CYS A 123 17.39 23.44 -3.50
N SER A 124 17.72 23.22 -2.23
CA SER A 124 17.98 24.28 -1.25
C SER A 124 19.41 24.84 -1.26
N GLY A 125 20.32 24.24 -2.03
CA GLY A 125 21.63 24.85 -2.33
C GLY A 125 22.55 25.06 -1.13
N SER A 126 22.32 24.39 0.01
CA SER A 126 23.06 24.66 1.26
C SER A 126 24.48 24.09 1.32
N SER A 127 24.99 23.49 0.24
CA SER A 127 26.40 23.11 0.15
C SER A 127 27.02 23.69 -1.12
N SER A 128 28.18 24.33 -0.94
CA SER A 128 29.01 24.91 -2.01
C SER A 128 29.57 23.88 -2.99
N ILE A 129 29.31 22.59 -2.76
CA ILE A 129 29.64 21.47 -3.65
C ILE A 129 28.57 21.30 -4.75
N PHE A 130 27.39 21.90 -4.56
CA PHE A 130 26.26 21.85 -5.48
C PHE A 130 26.36 22.98 -6.51
N HIS A 131 27.19 22.79 -7.54
CA HIS A 131 27.23 23.71 -8.67
C HIS A 131 25.86 23.74 -9.38
N LYS A 132 25.05 24.72 -8.98
CA LYS A 132 24.10 25.52 -9.77
C LYS A 132 23.56 24.80 -11.02
N THR A 133 22.85 23.71 -10.83
CA THR A 133 22.13 23.07 -11.93
C THR A 133 20.85 23.84 -12.18
N GLU A 134 20.60 24.17 -13.45
CA GLU A 134 19.30 24.51 -14.03
C GLU A 134 18.17 23.50 -13.68
N GLY A 135 18.49 22.42 -12.97
CA GLY A 135 17.65 21.28 -12.59
C GLY A 135 16.63 21.49 -11.47
N CYS A 136 16.55 22.64 -10.80
CA CYS A 136 15.47 22.96 -9.84
C CYS A 136 14.54 24.09 -10.32
N SER A 137 14.63 24.47 -11.60
CA SER A 137 13.68 25.39 -12.21
C SER A 137 12.40 24.64 -12.61
N LEU A 138 11.23 25.25 -12.36
CA LEU A 138 9.94 24.78 -12.89
C LEU A 138 9.92 24.63 -14.42
N LYS A 139 10.84 25.28 -15.14
CA LYS A 139 11.02 25.14 -16.59
C LYS A 139 11.74 23.84 -16.99
N SER A 140 12.43 23.18 -16.05
CA SER A 140 13.07 21.90 -16.29
C SER A 140 12.04 20.78 -16.25
N ASN A 141 11.96 20.00 -17.34
CA ASN A 141 11.08 18.83 -17.40
C ASN A 141 11.41 17.80 -16.31
N THR A 142 12.69 17.66 -15.96
CA THR A 142 13.15 16.73 -14.91
C THR A 142 12.63 17.14 -13.54
N TYR A 143 12.69 18.43 -13.19
CA TYR A 143 12.15 18.94 -11.94
C TYR A 143 10.63 18.72 -11.84
N ARG A 144 9.90 19.03 -12.92
CA ARG A 144 8.44 18.81 -12.97
C ARG A 144 8.07 17.35 -12.74
N LEU A 145 8.75 16.42 -13.42
CA LEU A 145 8.53 14.99 -13.24
C LEU A 145 8.83 14.54 -11.80
N MET A 146 9.88 15.09 -11.18
CA MET A 146 10.23 14.77 -9.80
C MET A 146 9.24 15.33 -8.79
N SER A 147 8.74 16.56 -8.98
CA SER A 147 7.69 17.12 -8.15
C SER A 147 6.39 16.29 -8.27
N VAL A 148 6.05 15.83 -9.47
CA VAL A 148 4.92 14.92 -9.70
C VAL A 148 5.13 13.60 -8.96
N ALA A 149 6.32 13.01 -9.03
CA ALA A 149 6.65 11.78 -8.30
C ALA A 149 6.59 11.96 -6.78
N GLN A 150 7.03 13.11 -6.24
CA GLN A 150 6.92 13.42 -4.82
C GLN A 150 5.46 13.50 -4.37
N ILE A 151 4.62 14.21 -5.13
CA ILE A 151 3.18 14.31 -4.86
C ILE A 151 2.55 12.92 -4.94
N GLY A 152 2.91 12.13 -5.96
CA GLY A 152 2.50 10.75 -6.12
C GLY A 152 2.80 9.93 -4.87
N ALA A 153 4.05 9.95 -4.41
CA ALA A 153 4.48 9.18 -3.24
C ALA A 153 3.64 9.50 -1.99
N TRP A 154 3.32 10.77 -1.76
CA TRP A 154 2.44 11.18 -0.65
C TRP A 154 0.98 10.75 -0.85
N LEU A 155 0.45 10.82 -2.07
CA LEU A 155 -0.87 10.28 -2.38
C LEU A 155 -0.92 8.76 -2.14
N SER A 156 0.13 8.04 -2.53
CA SER A 156 0.28 6.61 -2.30
C SER A 156 0.21 6.28 -0.80
N VAL A 157 0.92 7.05 0.05
CA VAL A 157 0.81 6.93 1.52
C VAL A 157 -0.63 7.12 2.01
N LEU A 158 -1.33 8.15 1.53
CA LEU A 158 -2.73 8.40 1.92
C LEU A 158 -3.66 7.25 1.54
N PHE A 159 -3.47 6.68 0.35
CA PHE A 159 -4.27 5.52 -0.09
C PHE A 159 -3.97 4.27 0.74
N TRP A 160 -2.69 4.02 1.07
CA TRP A 160 -2.31 2.95 1.99
C TRP A 160 -2.94 3.12 3.38
N CYS A 161 -2.94 4.34 3.93
CA CYS A 161 -3.64 4.63 5.18
C CYS A 161 -5.15 4.36 5.09
N GLY A 162 -5.78 4.74 3.96
CA GLY A 162 -7.19 4.45 3.69
C GLY A 162 -7.50 2.95 3.69
N LEU A 163 -6.63 2.14 3.08
CA LEU A 163 -6.75 0.68 3.08
C LEU A 163 -6.66 0.08 4.50
N VAL A 164 -5.71 0.55 5.31
CA VAL A 164 -5.59 0.12 6.72
C VAL A 164 -6.85 0.46 7.51
N ILE A 165 -7.40 1.67 7.33
CA ILE A 165 -8.65 2.08 8.00
C ILE A 165 -9.81 1.19 7.57
N LEU A 166 -9.96 0.92 6.27
CA LEU A 166 -11.04 0.05 5.78
C LEU A 166 -10.93 -1.36 6.36
N GLU A 167 -9.74 -1.95 6.40
CA GLU A 167 -9.56 -3.28 6.99
C GLU A 167 -9.75 -3.28 8.51
N GLY A 168 -9.36 -2.20 9.21
CA GLY A 168 -9.66 -2.02 10.62
C GLY A 168 -11.17 -1.99 10.90
N VAL A 169 -11.93 -1.26 10.09
CA VAL A 169 -13.40 -1.25 10.15
C VAL A 169 -13.97 -2.66 9.88
N ARG A 170 -13.36 -3.41 8.95
CA ARG A 170 -13.74 -4.82 8.69
C ARG A 170 -13.56 -5.68 9.93
N LEU A 171 -12.40 -5.58 10.56
CA LEU A 171 -12.05 -6.36 11.73
C LEU A 171 -13.01 -6.06 12.88
N MET A 172 -13.30 -4.77 13.14
CA MET A 172 -14.26 -4.37 14.17
C MET A 172 -15.67 -4.95 13.90
N ARG A 173 -16.13 -4.94 12.65
CA ARG A 173 -17.41 -5.53 12.26
C ARG A 173 -17.43 -7.05 12.44
N ASN A 174 -16.37 -7.74 12.02
CA ASN A 174 -16.25 -9.18 12.17
C ASN A 174 -16.23 -9.59 13.65
N ARG A 175 -15.49 -8.87 14.51
CA ARG A 175 -15.49 -9.12 15.96
C ARG A 175 -16.88 -8.94 16.59
N ARG A 176 -17.62 -7.91 16.17
CA ARG A 176 -19.01 -7.69 16.62
C ARG A 176 -19.98 -8.77 16.13
N ALA A 177 -19.76 -9.32 14.93
CA ALA A 177 -20.58 -10.41 14.41
C ALA A 177 -20.32 -11.71 15.19
N LEU A 178 -19.04 -12.05 15.42
CA LEU A 178 -18.63 -13.19 16.25
C LEU A 178 -19.20 -13.10 17.67
N SER A 179 -19.14 -11.93 18.31
CA SER A 179 -19.73 -11.75 19.66
C SER A 179 -21.25 -11.91 19.70
N ARG A 180 -21.96 -11.74 18.57
CA ARG A 180 -23.41 -11.94 18.49
C ARG A 180 -23.77 -13.40 18.24
N GLU A 181 -22.96 -14.13 17.45
CA GLU A 181 -23.13 -15.57 17.22
C GLU A 181 -22.81 -16.41 18.46
N VAL A 182 -21.91 -15.94 19.33
CA VAL A 182 -21.67 -16.56 20.65
C VAL A 182 -22.90 -16.45 21.59
N TYR A 183 -23.91 -15.62 21.27
CA TYR A 183 -25.09 -15.40 22.11
C TYR A 183 -26.38 -16.11 21.64
N VAL A 184 -26.36 -16.88 20.55
CA VAL A 184 -27.52 -17.68 20.05
C VAL A 184 -26.93 -18.91 19.33
N GLU A 185 -27.00 -20.15 19.83
CA GLU A 185 -28.21 -20.92 20.13
C GLU A 185 -28.05 -21.82 21.37
N PRO A 186 -29.01 -21.82 22.33
CA PRO A 186 -29.08 -22.84 23.38
C PRO A 186 -29.46 -24.24 22.84
N ASN A 187 -29.75 -24.37 21.54
CA ASN A 187 -30.14 -25.60 20.86
C ASN A 187 -29.18 -25.99 19.72
N ALA A 188 -27.99 -25.38 19.61
CA ALA A 188 -26.97 -25.86 18.68
C ALA A 188 -26.60 -27.31 19.06
N SER A 189 -26.77 -28.25 18.14
CA SER A 189 -26.53 -29.70 18.34
C SER A 189 -25.10 -30.03 18.77
N ASP A 190 -24.16 -29.10 18.61
CA ASP A 190 -22.76 -29.24 19.04
C ASP A 190 -22.55 -29.00 20.55
N LEU A 191 -23.61 -28.71 21.32
CA LEU A 191 -23.61 -28.66 22.79
C LEU A 191 -24.43 -29.79 23.43
N ALA A 192 -24.72 -30.88 22.70
CA ALA A 192 -25.30 -32.07 23.32
C ALA A 192 -24.37 -32.53 24.45
N ARG A 193 -24.88 -32.53 25.69
CA ARG A 193 -24.16 -33.13 26.83
C ARG A 193 -23.84 -34.57 26.44
N ILE A 194 -22.58 -34.98 26.64
CA ILE A 194 -22.07 -36.33 26.37
C ILE A 194 -22.91 -37.44 27.07
N GLY A 195 -23.80 -37.09 28.01
CA GLY A 195 -24.76 -38.00 28.63
C GLY A 195 -26.07 -38.27 27.87
N GLU A 196 -26.35 -37.61 26.74
CA GLU A 196 -27.62 -37.74 25.98
C GLU A 196 -27.47 -38.46 24.64
N VAL A 197 -26.28 -38.98 24.31
CA VAL A 197 -26.10 -39.83 23.13
C VAL A 197 -26.71 -41.20 23.43
N THR A 198 -27.93 -41.44 22.98
CA THR A 198 -28.50 -42.79 22.95
C THR A 198 -27.68 -43.63 21.97
N PRO A 199 -27.09 -44.76 22.40
CA PRO A 199 -26.36 -45.63 21.49
C PRO A 199 -27.36 -46.23 20.50
N THR A 200 -27.20 -45.91 19.22
CA THR A 200 -27.83 -46.65 18.13
C THR A 200 -27.10 -47.98 18.02
N ALA A 201 -27.72 -49.02 18.58
CA ALA A 201 -27.41 -50.42 18.30
C ALA A 201 -27.82 -50.80 16.87
#